data_AF-A0A821HHE3-F1
#
_entry.id   AF-A0A821HHE3-F1
#
_cell.length_a   1.000
_cell.length_b   1.000
_cell.length_c   1.000
_cell.angle_alpha   90.00
_cell.angle_beta   90.00
_cell.angle_gamma   90.00
#
_symmetry.space_group_name_H-M   'P 1'
#
loop_
_entity.id
_entity.type
_entity.pdbx_description
1 polymer ?
#
loop_
_entity_poly.entity_id
_entity_poly.type
_entity_poly.pdbx_seq_one_letter_code
_entity_poly.pdbx_strand_id
1 'polypeptide(L)'
;MSDFRQGGCVFDREDLWTNYILTVKSAALEKPEQLSLFAGGYIGKVYSGPIFLGCPQGKTKAIVPQGVLEFWVSYTVCQGADARVYTYTLPATVTVSDPLNFVGWSTYDAVTYVPFTLPAGGTWVLGRPTGTGAWPTPTVPYGSGVMQATLTWNNSSGSATDFDLHLYGPNNLHIYYANRSNSDFSLDRDYRTDLGDAIENIYSLRSVMPSGAYTVKVVNYYGPSKSFNARVVLNGASTNFTGTLSVGQEATVKTFTIQ
;
A
#
# COMPACT_ATOMS: atom_id res chain seq x y z
N MET A 1 -8.49 32.21 1.11
CA MET A 1 -8.51 30.79 1.53
C MET A 1 -9.28 30.02 0.48
N SER A 2 -8.65 29.08 -0.22
CA SER A 2 -9.36 28.20 -1.16
C SER A 2 -10.37 27.37 -0.36
N ASP A 3 -11.63 27.48 -0.73
CA ASP A 3 -12.74 26.73 -0.14
C ASP A 3 -12.58 25.24 -0.51
N PHE A 4 -11.76 24.55 0.28
CA PHE A 4 -11.46 23.12 0.20
C PHE A 4 -12.60 22.36 0.86
N ARG A 5 -13.68 22.15 0.11
CA ARG A 5 -14.80 21.35 0.55
C ARG A 5 -14.54 19.90 0.18
N GLN A 6 -14.40 19.07 1.21
CA GLN A 6 -14.30 17.62 1.03
C GLN A 6 -15.70 17.07 0.79
N GLY A 7 -15.84 16.23 -0.22
CA GLY A 7 -16.97 15.32 -0.40
C GLY A 7 -16.62 13.91 0.08
N GLY A 8 -17.51 12.95 -0.17
CA GLY A 8 -17.31 11.58 0.25
C GLY A 8 -18.11 10.59 -0.56
N CYS A 9 -17.52 9.42 -0.80
CA CYS A 9 -18.18 8.30 -1.45
C CYS A 9 -18.06 7.01 -0.63
N VAL A 10 -18.98 6.09 -0.86
CA VAL A 10 -18.98 4.77 -0.24
C VAL A 10 -19.17 3.71 -1.31
N PHE A 11 -18.29 2.71 -1.32
CA PHE A 11 -18.46 1.56 -2.18
C PHE A 11 -19.60 0.71 -1.63
N ASP A 12 -20.70 0.64 -2.38
CA ASP A 12 -21.96 0.07 -1.95
C ASP A 12 -21.98 -1.46 -2.10
N ARG A 13 -21.02 -2.10 -1.44
CA ARG A 13 -20.87 -3.54 -1.38
C ARG A 13 -20.15 -3.93 -0.11
N GLU A 14 -20.64 -4.99 0.52
CA GLU A 14 -20.07 -5.58 1.72
C GLU A 14 -20.18 -7.09 1.58
N ASP A 15 -19.04 -7.76 1.72
CA ASP A 15 -18.96 -9.22 1.67
C ASP A 15 -18.24 -9.70 2.93
N LEU A 16 -18.61 -10.89 3.42
CA LEU A 16 -18.02 -11.47 4.62
C LEU A 16 -16.49 -11.59 4.45
N TRP A 17 -15.77 -11.17 5.49
CA TRP A 17 -14.31 -11.28 5.58
C TRP A 17 -13.55 -10.68 4.39
N THR A 18 -14.15 -9.70 3.69
CA THR A 18 -13.60 -9.15 2.46
C THR A 18 -13.23 -7.69 2.64
N ASN A 19 -11.95 -7.39 2.46
CA ASN A 19 -11.45 -6.01 2.45
C ASN A 19 -11.49 -5.43 1.05
N TYR A 20 -12.36 -4.44 0.85
CA TYR A 20 -12.40 -3.66 -0.38
C TYR A 20 -11.44 -2.48 -0.30
N ILE A 21 -10.61 -2.37 -1.33
CA ILE A 21 -9.57 -1.36 -1.47
C ILE A 21 -9.89 -0.53 -2.70
N LEU A 22 -10.09 0.77 -2.52
CA LEU A 22 -10.34 1.74 -3.58
C LEU A 22 -9.03 2.45 -3.91
N THR A 23 -8.65 2.47 -5.18
CA THR A 23 -7.45 3.19 -5.65
C THR A 23 -7.86 4.19 -6.70
N VAL A 24 -7.56 5.48 -6.49
CA VAL A 24 -7.94 6.54 -7.44
C VAL A 24 -7.25 6.30 -8.78
N LYS A 25 -8.03 5.98 -9.82
CA LYS A 25 -7.55 5.86 -11.21
C LYS A 25 -7.47 7.22 -11.89
N SER A 26 -8.54 8.00 -11.78
CA SER A 26 -8.65 9.33 -12.39
C SER A 26 -9.55 10.22 -11.54
N ALA A 27 -9.39 11.53 -11.70
CA ALA A 27 -10.14 12.52 -10.96
C ALA A 27 -10.34 13.78 -11.82
N ALA A 28 -11.58 14.10 -12.15
CA ALA A 28 -12.00 15.36 -12.75
C ALA A 28 -12.71 16.19 -11.67
N LEU A 29 -11.93 16.99 -10.95
CA LEU A 29 -12.43 17.76 -9.81
C LEU A 29 -13.19 19.00 -10.28
N GLU A 30 -14.20 19.42 -9.52
CA GLU A 30 -14.87 20.71 -9.74
C GLU A 30 -13.89 21.89 -9.66
N LYS A 31 -12.87 21.75 -8.80
CA LYS A 31 -11.76 22.69 -8.61
C LYS A 31 -10.43 22.00 -8.86
N PRO A 32 -9.91 22.00 -10.10
CA PRO A 32 -8.69 21.26 -10.46
C PRO A 32 -7.46 21.62 -9.62
N GLU A 33 -7.35 22.86 -9.13
CA GLU A 33 -6.26 23.32 -8.29
C GLU A 33 -6.10 22.52 -6.99
N GLN A 34 -7.16 21.87 -6.52
CA GLN A 34 -7.14 21.03 -5.32
C GLN A 34 -6.23 19.80 -5.47
N LEU A 35 -5.97 19.32 -6.70
CA LEU A 35 -5.05 18.20 -6.93
C LEU A 35 -3.63 18.50 -6.40
N SER A 36 -3.21 19.76 -6.46
CA SER A 36 -1.90 20.21 -5.98
C SER A 36 -1.74 20.16 -4.46
N LEU A 37 -2.86 20.08 -3.72
CA LEU A 37 -2.88 20.03 -2.26
C LEU A 37 -2.61 18.62 -1.71
N PHE A 38 -2.69 17.59 -2.56
CA PHE A 38 -2.41 16.22 -2.17
C PHE A 38 -0.91 15.93 -2.25
N ALA A 39 -0.23 16.00 -1.10
CA ALA A 39 1.17 15.57 -0.97
C ALA A 39 1.33 14.13 -1.49
N GLY A 40 2.26 13.92 -2.43
CA GLY A 40 2.49 12.63 -3.07
C GLY A 40 1.57 12.31 -4.27
N GLY A 41 0.70 13.26 -4.66
CA GLY A 41 -0.25 13.09 -5.76
C GLY A 41 -1.58 12.48 -5.32
N TYR A 42 -2.62 12.71 -6.12
CA TYR A 42 -3.97 12.22 -5.84
C TYR A 42 -4.30 10.92 -6.58
N ILE A 43 -3.81 10.76 -7.80
CA ILE A 43 -3.93 9.52 -8.57
C ILE A 43 -3.08 8.44 -7.92
N GLY A 44 -3.63 7.24 -7.76
CA GLY A 44 -3.02 6.13 -7.02
C GLY A 44 -3.29 6.15 -5.52
N LYS A 45 -3.96 7.19 -4.99
CA LYS A 45 -4.32 7.25 -3.57
C LYS A 45 -5.27 6.12 -3.19
N VAL A 46 -4.98 5.47 -2.06
CA VAL A 46 -5.71 4.28 -1.59
C VAL A 46 -6.63 4.61 -0.43
N TYR A 47 -7.82 4.04 -0.46
CA TYR A 47 -8.80 4.04 0.62
C TYR A 47 -9.22 2.60 0.91
N SER A 48 -9.39 2.27 2.17
CA SER A 48 -9.87 0.94 2.60
C SER A 48 -10.86 1.11 3.75
N GLY A 49 -11.73 0.12 3.93
CA GLY A 49 -12.74 0.14 4.99
C GLY A 49 -12.11 0.17 6.38
N PRO A 50 -12.86 0.55 7.41
CA PRO A 50 -12.34 0.55 8.77
C PRO A 50 -12.01 -0.89 9.17
N ILE A 51 -10.76 -1.13 9.56
CA ILE A 51 -10.27 -2.44 9.95
C ILE A 51 -10.48 -2.60 11.46
N PHE A 52 -11.30 -3.57 11.84
CA PHE A 52 -11.51 -3.96 13.23
C PHE A 52 -11.02 -5.40 13.44
N LEU A 53 -10.09 -5.59 14.39
CA LEU A 53 -9.47 -6.90 14.68
C LEU A 53 -8.88 -7.62 13.45
N GLY A 54 -8.29 -6.86 12.51
CA GLY A 54 -7.62 -7.40 11.33
C GLY A 54 -8.55 -7.72 10.14
N CYS A 55 -9.85 -7.49 10.29
CA CYS A 55 -10.83 -7.60 9.20
C CYS A 55 -11.64 -6.32 9.05
N PRO A 56 -12.07 -5.95 7.84
CA PRO A 56 -12.93 -4.80 7.64
C PRO A 56 -14.31 -5.02 8.25
N GLN A 57 -14.89 -3.96 8.80
CA GLN A 57 -16.27 -3.94 9.25
C GLN A 57 -17.03 -2.87 8.47
N GLY A 58 -18.12 -3.25 7.78
CA GLY A 58 -18.89 -2.32 6.99
C GLY A 58 -18.27 -1.98 5.62
N LYS A 59 -18.90 -1.04 4.94
CA LYS A 59 -18.54 -0.60 3.58
C LYS A 59 -17.29 0.28 3.57
N THR A 60 -16.50 0.17 2.51
CA THR A 60 -15.34 1.04 2.29
C THR A 60 -15.80 2.45 1.93
N LYS A 61 -15.42 3.40 2.79
CA LYS A 61 -15.70 4.84 2.64
C LYS A 61 -14.43 5.59 2.22
N ALA A 62 -14.58 6.64 1.42
CA ALA A 62 -13.48 7.51 1.02
C ALA A 62 -13.88 8.98 1.15
N ILE A 63 -13.05 9.76 1.84
CA ILE A 63 -13.13 11.23 1.86
C ILE A 63 -12.31 11.75 0.68
N VAL A 64 -13.00 12.43 -0.23
CA VAL A 64 -12.49 12.78 -1.56
C VAL A 64 -12.94 14.20 -1.93
N PRO A 65 -12.25 14.91 -2.83
CA PRO A 65 -12.78 16.18 -3.33
C PRO A 65 -14.08 15.97 -4.13
N GLN A 66 -14.82 17.06 -4.31
CA GLN A 66 -15.98 17.09 -5.20
C GLN A 66 -15.54 16.98 -6.67
N GLY A 67 -16.32 16.27 -7.47
CA GLY A 67 -16.05 16.00 -8.88
C GLY A 67 -16.38 14.57 -9.30
N VAL A 68 -15.90 14.19 -10.49
CA VAL A 68 -16.04 12.84 -11.04
C VAL A 68 -14.76 12.05 -10.78
N LEU A 69 -14.89 10.91 -10.12
CA LEU A 69 -13.79 10.06 -9.71
C LEU A 69 -13.95 8.67 -10.30
N GLU A 70 -12.85 8.09 -10.77
CA GLU A 70 -12.78 6.67 -11.10
C GLU A 70 -11.88 5.95 -10.11
N PHE A 71 -12.32 4.78 -9.65
CA PHE A 71 -11.56 3.92 -8.75
C PHE A 71 -11.28 2.57 -9.40
N TRP A 72 -10.05 2.10 -9.29
CA TRP A 72 -9.82 0.66 -9.27
C TRP A 72 -10.35 0.10 -7.97
N VAL A 73 -11.16 -0.95 -8.06
CA VAL A 73 -11.68 -1.66 -6.90
C VAL A 73 -10.97 -2.99 -6.81
N SER A 74 -10.25 -3.20 -5.70
CA SER A 74 -9.59 -4.47 -5.38
C SER A 74 -10.19 -5.07 -4.12
N TYR A 75 -10.03 -6.38 -3.94
CA TYR A 75 -10.29 -7.01 -2.65
C TYR A 75 -9.21 -7.99 -2.21
N THR A 76 -9.16 -8.21 -0.90
CA THR A 76 -8.44 -9.31 -0.25
C THR A 76 -9.36 -10.00 0.74
N VAL A 77 -9.24 -11.32 0.89
CA VAL A 77 -9.94 -12.05 1.96
C VAL A 77 -9.09 -11.98 3.23
N CYS A 78 -9.68 -11.49 4.33
CA CYS A 78 -8.96 -11.29 5.60
C CYS A 78 -8.96 -12.54 6.50
N GLN A 79 -9.72 -13.59 6.15
CA GLN A 79 -9.70 -14.89 6.81
C GLN A 79 -9.53 -16.03 5.80
N GLY A 80 -8.78 -17.06 6.19
CA GLY A 80 -8.48 -18.22 5.35
C GLY A 80 -7.08 -18.18 4.74
N ALA A 81 -6.78 -19.16 3.88
CA ALA A 81 -5.46 -19.34 3.29
C ALA A 81 -5.20 -18.41 2.09
N ASP A 82 -6.24 -17.81 1.50
CA ASP A 82 -6.12 -16.96 0.32
C ASP A 82 -5.85 -15.50 0.69
N ALA A 83 -4.57 -15.14 0.82
CA ALA A 83 -4.13 -13.78 1.05
C ALA A 83 -3.89 -12.97 -0.25
N ARG A 84 -4.38 -13.46 -1.41
CA ARG A 84 -4.15 -12.80 -2.70
C ARG A 84 -5.06 -11.59 -2.89
N VAL A 85 -4.61 -10.69 -3.76
CA VAL A 85 -5.38 -9.51 -4.20
C VAL A 85 -6.07 -9.84 -5.50
N TYR A 86 -7.35 -9.48 -5.59
CA TYR A 86 -8.11 -9.54 -6.83
C TYR A 86 -8.57 -8.14 -7.20
N THR A 87 -8.45 -7.75 -8.46
CA THR A 87 -8.88 -6.45 -8.96
C THR A 87 -10.00 -6.61 -9.97
N TYR A 88 -11.01 -5.73 -9.90
CA TYR A 88 -12.07 -5.71 -10.89
C TYR A 88 -11.56 -5.11 -12.20
N THR A 89 -11.86 -5.74 -13.34
CA THR A 89 -11.27 -5.37 -14.64
C THR A 89 -11.71 -4.01 -15.17
N LEU A 90 -12.78 -3.43 -14.62
CA LEU A 90 -13.30 -2.13 -15.01
C LEU A 90 -13.28 -1.17 -13.80
N PRO A 91 -12.90 0.10 -13.99
CA PRO A 91 -12.93 1.07 -12.91
C PRO A 91 -14.38 1.45 -12.56
N ALA A 92 -14.65 1.63 -11.27
CA ALA A 92 -15.93 2.13 -10.78
C ALA A 92 -15.94 3.65 -10.76
N THR A 93 -17.03 4.26 -11.22
CA THR A 93 -17.16 5.73 -11.32
C THR A 93 -18.14 6.24 -10.27
N VAL A 94 -17.82 7.39 -9.67
CA VAL A 94 -18.72 8.13 -8.78
C VAL A 94 -18.64 9.63 -9.06
N THR A 95 -19.79 10.30 -8.99
CA THR A 95 -19.86 11.76 -9.04
C THR A 95 -20.20 12.28 -7.64
N VAL A 96 -19.29 13.05 -7.06
CA VAL A 96 -19.42 13.63 -5.73
C VAL A 96 -19.69 15.11 -5.89
N SER A 97 -20.96 15.50 -5.87
CA SER A 97 -21.38 16.88 -6.11
C SER A 97 -21.51 17.70 -4.83
N ASP A 98 -21.79 17.05 -3.70
CA ASP A 98 -22.05 17.74 -2.43
C ASP A 98 -20.88 17.61 -1.45
N PRO A 99 -20.63 18.64 -0.63
CA PRO A 99 -19.67 18.54 0.46
C PRO A 99 -20.17 17.58 1.55
N LEU A 100 -19.24 16.90 2.23
CA LEU A 100 -19.54 16.16 3.44
C LEU A 100 -19.98 17.12 4.53
N ASN A 101 -21.12 16.80 5.14
CA ASN A 101 -21.51 17.37 6.42
C ASN A 101 -21.05 16.40 7.50
N PHE A 102 -20.05 16.78 8.29
CA PHE A 102 -19.58 15.97 9.41
C PHE A 102 -20.57 16.05 10.58
N VAL A 103 -20.90 14.92 11.19
CA VAL A 103 -21.67 14.88 12.45
C VAL A 103 -20.69 14.70 13.60
N GLY A 104 -20.54 15.73 14.43
CA GLY A 104 -19.60 15.70 15.56
C GLY A 104 -18.14 15.76 15.12
N TRP A 105 -17.25 15.17 15.93
CA TRP A 105 -15.79 15.26 15.76
C TRP A 105 -15.17 14.09 14.97
N SER A 106 -15.97 13.10 14.58
CA SER A 106 -15.51 11.92 13.84
C SER A 106 -15.47 12.23 12.34
N THR A 107 -14.28 12.13 11.74
CA THR A 107 -14.11 12.27 10.28
C THR A 107 -14.72 11.09 9.51
N TYR A 108 -15.08 10.00 10.20
CA TYR A 108 -15.67 8.80 9.60
C TYR A 108 -17.22 8.83 9.58
N ASP A 109 -17.82 9.68 10.43
CA ASP A 109 -19.26 9.84 10.60
C ASP A 109 -19.73 11.15 9.94
N ALA A 110 -19.73 11.14 8.61
CA ALA A 110 -20.40 12.18 7.83
C ALA A 110 -21.85 11.76 7.51
N VAL A 111 -22.75 12.75 7.43
CA VAL A 111 -24.20 12.54 7.22
C VAL A 111 -24.50 11.76 5.94
N THR A 112 -23.74 11.99 4.86
CA THR A 112 -24.02 11.38 3.56
C THR A 112 -22.73 11.09 2.80
N TYR A 113 -22.49 9.80 2.52
CA TYR A 113 -21.53 9.37 1.51
C TYR A 113 -22.30 9.03 0.23
N VAL A 114 -21.80 9.46 -0.93
CA VAL A 114 -22.40 9.09 -2.22
C VAL A 114 -22.13 7.61 -2.50
N PRO A 115 -23.16 6.75 -2.59
CA PRO A 115 -22.96 5.33 -2.89
C PRO A 115 -22.55 5.14 -4.35
N PHE A 116 -21.66 4.19 -4.61
CA PHE A 116 -21.33 3.75 -5.95
C PHE A 116 -21.04 2.25 -5.99
N THR A 117 -21.25 1.64 -7.16
CA THR A 117 -21.12 0.19 -7.37
C THR A 117 -20.16 -0.12 -8.50
N LEU A 118 -19.88 -1.42 -8.70
CA LEU A 118 -19.10 -1.88 -9.84
C LEU A 118 -19.90 -1.71 -11.13
N PRO A 119 -19.26 -1.28 -12.23
CA PRO A 119 -19.91 -1.23 -13.53
C PRO A 119 -20.20 -2.64 -14.04
N ALA A 120 -21.23 -2.78 -14.86
CA ALA A 120 -21.54 -4.06 -15.51
C ALA A 120 -20.45 -4.46 -16.53
N GLY A 121 -20.33 -5.77 -16.78
CA GLY A 121 -19.42 -6.32 -17.80
C GLY A 121 -17.97 -6.53 -17.36
N GLY A 122 -17.60 -6.14 -16.13
CA GLY A 122 -16.30 -6.45 -15.56
C GLY A 122 -16.26 -7.81 -14.87
N THR A 123 -15.05 -8.30 -14.58
CA THR A 123 -14.81 -9.53 -13.83
C THR A 123 -13.72 -9.31 -12.78
N TRP A 124 -13.64 -10.20 -11.80
CA TRP A 124 -12.53 -10.19 -10.84
C TRP A 124 -11.36 -11.00 -11.41
N VAL A 125 -10.18 -10.39 -11.47
CA VAL A 125 -8.95 -11.05 -11.90
C VAL A 125 -7.91 -11.03 -10.79
N LEU A 126 -7.10 -12.08 -10.73
CA LEU A 126 -5.97 -12.15 -9.80
C LEU A 126 -4.96 -11.04 -10.13
N GLY A 127 -4.55 -10.27 -9.13
CA GLY A 127 -3.54 -9.25 -9.27
C GLY A 127 -3.98 -7.88 -8.78
N ARG A 128 -3.02 -6.96 -8.80
CA ARG A 128 -3.17 -5.56 -8.41
C ARG A 128 -3.72 -4.73 -9.59
N PRO A 129 -4.25 -3.52 -9.35
CA PRO A 129 -4.60 -2.60 -10.41
C PRO A 129 -3.43 -2.31 -11.35
N THR A 130 -3.69 -2.28 -12.66
CA THR A 130 -2.71 -1.97 -13.71
C THR A 130 -3.13 -0.73 -14.51
N GLY A 131 -2.18 -0.08 -15.20
CA GLY A 131 -2.44 1.17 -15.93
C GLY A 131 -2.38 2.45 -15.08
N THR A 132 -3.22 3.44 -15.40
CA THR A 132 -3.23 4.73 -14.67
C THR A 132 -3.70 4.56 -13.23
N GLY A 133 -2.96 5.12 -12.26
CA GLY A 133 -3.24 4.92 -10.84
C GLY A 133 -3.04 3.48 -10.38
N ALA A 134 -2.33 2.67 -11.18
CA ALA A 134 -1.93 1.32 -10.80
C ALA A 134 -1.14 1.33 -9.51
N TRP A 135 -1.19 0.19 -8.82
CA TRP A 135 -0.19 -0.06 -7.81
C TRP A 135 1.15 -0.31 -8.51
N PRO A 136 2.27 0.02 -7.87
CA PRO A 136 3.57 -0.40 -8.36
C PRO A 136 3.53 -1.91 -8.65
N THR A 137 4.00 -2.29 -9.83
CA THR A 137 4.12 -3.70 -10.21
C THR A 137 4.92 -4.38 -9.10
N PRO A 138 4.46 -5.48 -8.50
CA PRO A 138 5.31 -6.25 -7.62
C PRO A 138 6.48 -6.72 -8.46
N THR A 139 7.62 -6.10 -8.29
CA THR A 139 8.82 -6.55 -8.97
C THR A 139 9.14 -7.94 -8.43
N VAL A 140 9.36 -8.90 -9.32
CA VAL A 140 9.63 -10.29 -8.89
C VAL A 140 11.01 -10.30 -8.20
N PRO A 141 11.11 -10.73 -6.93
CA PRO A 141 12.39 -10.95 -6.29
C PRO A 141 13.28 -11.88 -7.10
N TYR A 142 14.59 -11.59 -7.22
CA TYR A 142 15.52 -12.53 -7.84
C TYR A 142 15.73 -13.75 -6.94
N GLY A 143 15.70 -13.55 -5.62
CA GLY A 143 15.82 -14.59 -4.62
C GLY A 143 14.57 -14.79 -3.77
N SER A 144 14.34 -16.03 -3.33
CA SER A 144 13.31 -16.40 -2.36
C SER A 144 13.86 -17.40 -1.34
N GLY A 145 13.21 -17.49 -0.18
CA GLY A 145 13.62 -18.38 0.90
C GLY A 145 12.52 -18.55 1.94
N VAL A 146 12.81 -19.28 3.01
CA VAL A 146 11.87 -19.47 4.14
C VAL A 146 11.53 -18.16 4.83
N MET A 147 12.44 -17.19 4.79
CA MET A 147 12.16 -15.79 5.07
C MET A 147 12.43 -14.95 3.83
N GLN A 148 11.51 -14.05 3.53
CA GLN A 148 11.64 -13.08 2.45
C GLN A 148 10.98 -11.77 2.89
N ALA A 149 11.73 -10.68 2.90
CA ALA A 149 11.23 -9.32 3.07
C ALA A 149 11.36 -8.58 1.74
N THR A 150 10.26 -8.06 1.22
CA THR A 150 10.20 -7.33 -0.04
C THR A 150 9.63 -5.95 0.20
N LEU A 151 10.36 -4.91 -0.22
CA LEU A 151 10.00 -3.50 -0.14
C LEU A 151 9.74 -2.98 -1.54
N THR A 152 8.66 -2.22 -1.73
CA THR A 152 8.30 -1.62 -3.02
C THR A 152 7.80 -0.19 -2.86
N TRP A 153 8.13 0.65 -3.82
CA TRP A 153 7.63 2.02 -3.96
C TRP A 153 7.72 2.45 -5.42
N ASN A 154 7.26 3.66 -5.74
CA ASN A 154 7.36 4.21 -7.09
C ASN A 154 8.13 5.54 -7.07
N ASN A 155 9.13 5.63 -7.94
CA ASN A 155 9.88 6.85 -8.20
C ASN A 155 9.35 7.51 -9.47
N SER A 156 8.91 8.76 -9.34
CA SER A 156 8.47 9.59 -10.46
C SER A 156 9.38 10.81 -10.59
N SER A 157 9.38 11.46 -11.75
CA SER A 157 10.10 12.73 -11.93
C SER A 157 9.68 13.73 -10.85
N GLY A 158 10.65 14.35 -10.18
CA GLY A 158 10.41 15.29 -9.06
C GLY A 158 10.02 14.66 -7.72
N SER A 159 9.87 13.33 -7.65
CA SER A 159 9.59 12.59 -6.43
C SER A 159 10.30 11.23 -6.46
N ALA A 160 11.62 11.25 -6.64
CA ALA A 160 12.44 10.04 -6.52
C ALA A 160 12.99 9.95 -5.09
N THR A 161 12.81 8.79 -4.45
CA THR A 161 13.22 8.48 -3.08
C THR A 161 14.06 7.21 -3.08
N ASP A 162 15.08 7.20 -2.23
CA ASP A 162 15.94 6.08 -1.91
C ASP A 162 15.47 5.46 -0.59
N PHE A 163 14.79 4.33 -0.69
CA PHE A 163 14.29 3.59 0.46
C PHE A 163 15.15 2.35 0.68
N ASP A 164 15.74 2.23 1.86
CA ASP A 164 16.53 1.06 2.23
C ASP A 164 15.71 0.04 3.02
N LEU A 165 15.90 -1.23 2.70
CA LEU A 165 15.41 -2.39 3.43
C LEU A 165 16.53 -2.95 4.32
N HIS A 166 16.21 -3.08 5.61
CA HIS A 166 17.14 -3.56 6.61
C HIS A 166 16.62 -4.83 7.28
N LEU A 167 17.48 -5.82 7.43
CA LEU A 167 17.26 -6.98 8.30
C LEU A 167 18.30 -7.00 9.41
N TYR A 168 17.82 -6.91 10.65
CA TYR A 168 18.61 -7.10 11.86
C TYR A 168 18.32 -8.49 12.45
N GLY A 169 19.31 -9.10 13.08
CA GLY A 169 19.15 -10.40 13.72
C GLY A 169 20.22 -10.76 14.75
N PRO A 170 20.26 -12.03 15.19
CA PRO A 170 21.23 -12.52 16.16
C PRO A 170 22.67 -12.37 15.66
N ASN A 171 23.64 -12.38 16.59
CA ASN A 171 25.08 -12.31 16.31
C ASN A 171 25.51 -11.08 15.50
N ASN A 172 24.93 -9.92 15.80
CA ASN A 172 25.15 -8.66 15.07
C ASN A 172 24.83 -8.75 13.57
N LEU A 173 23.90 -9.63 13.18
CA LEU A 173 23.42 -9.70 11.81
C LEU A 173 22.79 -8.36 11.44
N HIS A 174 23.27 -7.78 10.34
CA HIS A 174 22.64 -6.65 9.69
C HIS A 174 22.84 -6.74 8.17
N ILE A 175 21.78 -7.05 7.44
CA ILE A 175 21.75 -7.05 5.97
C ILE A 175 21.09 -5.76 5.49
N TYR A 176 21.80 -5.02 4.64
CA TYR A 176 21.38 -3.74 4.04
C TYR A 176 22.28 -3.40 2.84
N TYR A 177 22.09 -2.25 2.18
CA TYR A 177 22.76 -1.88 0.93
C TYR A 177 24.30 -2.03 0.97
N ALA A 178 24.96 -1.73 2.10
CA ALA A 178 26.43 -1.82 2.22
C ALA A 178 26.93 -3.19 2.75
N ASN A 179 26.04 -3.99 3.34
CA ASN A 179 26.34 -5.36 3.77
C ASN A 179 25.30 -6.33 3.21
N ARG A 180 25.39 -6.57 1.90
CA ARG A 180 24.30 -7.17 1.12
C ARG A 180 24.13 -8.66 1.33
N SER A 181 25.10 -9.38 1.89
CA SER A 181 24.97 -10.83 2.03
C SER A 181 25.87 -11.39 3.11
N ASN A 182 25.46 -12.52 3.65
CA ASN A 182 26.32 -13.42 4.41
C ASN A 182 25.98 -14.89 4.04
N SER A 183 26.36 -15.84 4.90
CA SER A 183 26.05 -17.27 4.70
C SER A 183 24.57 -17.62 4.79
N ASP A 184 23.74 -16.78 5.42
CA ASP A 184 22.35 -17.10 5.74
C ASP A 184 21.34 -16.21 4.99
N PHE A 185 21.74 -15.03 4.48
CA PHE A 185 20.85 -14.04 3.86
C PHE A 185 21.51 -13.27 2.72
N SER A 186 20.68 -12.75 1.83
CA SER A 186 21.11 -11.86 0.74
C SER A 186 20.06 -10.78 0.44
N LEU A 187 20.54 -9.57 0.13
CA LEU A 187 19.83 -8.45 -0.49
C LEU A 187 20.09 -8.49 -2.00
N ASP A 188 19.12 -8.95 -2.79
CA ASP A 188 19.32 -9.15 -4.23
C ASP A 188 19.33 -7.85 -5.04
N ARG A 189 18.65 -6.81 -4.56
CA ARG A 189 18.54 -5.52 -5.23
C ARG A 189 18.60 -4.38 -4.23
N ASP A 190 19.36 -3.37 -4.63
CA ASP A 190 19.39 -2.03 -4.06
C ASP A 190 18.81 -1.11 -5.14
N TYR A 191 17.80 -0.33 -4.80
CA TYR A 191 17.10 0.54 -5.74
C TYR A 191 17.07 1.95 -5.18
N ARG A 192 17.77 2.87 -5.83
CA ARG A 192 17.93 4.23 -5.33
C ARG A 192 16.88 5.16 -5.91
N THR A 193 17.30 6.10 -6.75
CA THR A 193 16.44 7.18 -7.26
C THR A 193 16.07 7.03 -8.75
N ASP A 194 16.36 5.88 -9.36
CA ASP A 194 15.94 5.59 -10.74
C ASP A 194 14.42 5.68 -10.87
N LEU A 195 13.91 6.15 -12.00
CA LEU A 195 12.47 6.29 -12.23
C LEU A 195 11.81 4.92 -12.44
N GLY A 196 10.57 4.78 -11.97
CA GLY A 196 9.77 3.57 -12.12
C GLY A 196 9.46 2.86 -10.81
N ASP A 197 9.05 1.61 -10.92
CA ASP A 197 8.69 0.75 -9.79
C ASP A 197 9.96 0.19 -9.13
N ALA A 198 10.24 0.72 -7.94
CA ALA A 198 11.40 0.37 -7.15
C ALA A 198 11.12 -0.86 -6.27
N ILE A 199 12.15 -1.69 -6.09
CA ILE A 199 12.10 -2.85 -5.21
C ILE A 199 13.44 -3.06 -4.50
N GLU A 200 13.35 -3.42 -3.22
CA GLU A 200 14.42 -4.12 -2.51
C GLU A 200 13.90 -5.43 -1.94
N ASN A 201 14.76 -6.44 -1.88
CA ASN A 201 14.38 -7.75 -1.37
C ASN A 201 15.53 -8.44 -0.61
N ILE A 202 15.25 -8.76 0.66
CA ILE A 202 16.11 -9.58 1.52
C ILE A 202 15.48 -10.96 1.66
N TYR A 203 16.27 -12.01 1.48
CA TYR A 203 15.79 -13.40 1.60
C TYR A 203 16.82 -14.30 2.28
N SER A 204 16.34 -15.36 2.92
CA SER A 204 17.17 -16.40 3.51
C SER A 204 17.75 -17.34 2.45
N LEU A 205 19.03 -17.68 2.57
CA LEU A 205 19.74 -18.64 1.72
C LEU A 205 19.61 -20.09 2.20
N ARG A 206 19.13 -20.30 3.44
CA ARG A 206 18.98 -21.61 4.07
C ARG A 206 17.52 -21.88 4.40
N SER A 207 17.15 -23.15 4.42
CA SER A 207 15.82 -23.61 4.83
C SER A 207 15.57 -23.52 6.34
N VAL A 208 16.64 -23.37 7.13
CA VAL A 208 16.57 -23.18 8.58
C VAL A 208 17.38 -21.93 8.91
N MET A 209 16.69 -20.93 9.43
CA MET A 209 17.33 -19.70 9.90
C MET A 209 18.01 -19.93 11.25
N PRO A 210 19.09 -19.19 11.57
CA PRO A 210 19.64 -19.16 12.92
C PRO A 210 18.58 -18.78 13.96
N SER A 211 18.63 -19.42 15.13
CA SER A 211 17.75 -19.08 16.26
C SER A 211 18.05 -17.67 16.77
N GLY A 212 17.01 -16.90 17.10
CA GLY A 212 17.15 -15.56 17.67
C GLY A 212 16.05 -14.60 17.25
N ALA A 213 16.16 -13.37 17.74
CA ALA A 213 15.23 -12.29 17.42
C ALA A 213 15.67 -11.56 16.14
N TYR A 214 14.70 -11.31 15.27
CA TYR A 214 14.88 -10.62 14.00
C TYR A 214 13.98 -9.40 13.91
N THR A 215 14.45 -8.36 13.22
CA THR A 215 13.69 -7.14 12.94
C THR A 215 13.89 -6.72 11.49
N VAL A 216 12.80 -6.54 10.76
CA VAL A 216 12.78 -5.93 9.43
C VAL A 216 12.40 -4.46 9.57
N LYS A 217 13.20 -3.57 8.99
CA LYS A 217 12.94 -2.13 8.95
C LYS A 217 13.02 -1.58 7.53
N VAL A 218 12.33 -0.46 7.33
CA VAL A 218 12.44 0.37 6.13
C VAL A 218 12.90 1.75 6.55
N VAL A 219 13.86 2.33 5.83
CA VAL A 219 14.44 3.64 6.11
C VAL A 219 14.32 4.51 4.86
N ASN A 220 13.79 5.74 5.00
CA ASN A 220 13.93 6.73 3.94
C ASN A 220 15.33 7.36 4.02
N TYR A 221 16.27 6.85 3.24
CA TYR A 221 17.65 7.33 3.29
C TYR A 221 17.80 8.69 2.60
N TYR A 222 17.17 8.86 1.45
CA TYR A 222 17.24 10.10 0.67
C TYR A 222 15.96 10.38 -0.13
N GLY A 223 15.69 11.66 -0.38
CA GLY A 223 14.58 12.12 -1.21
C GLY A 223 13.38 12.62 -0.39
N PRO A 224 12.25 12.96 -1.05
CA PRO A 224 11.09 13.49 -0.37
C PRO A 224 10.35 12.42 0.42
N SER A 225 9.38 12.86 1.23
CA SER A 225 8.44 11.97 1.89
C SER A 225 7.65 11.16 0.87
N LYS A 226 7.60 9.84 1.05
CA LYS A 226 6.98 8.93 0.08
C LYS A 226 6.35 7.72 0.77
N SER A 227 5.29 7.20 0.17
CA SER A 227 4.65 5.97 0.61
C SER A 227 5.34 4.73 0.05
N PHE A 228 5.40 3.67 0.85
CA PHE A 228 5.97 2.38 0.48
C PHE A 228 5.06 1.23 0.94
N ASN A 229 5.29 0.06 0.34
CA ASN A 229 4.73 -1.21 0.78
C ASN A 229 5.85 -2.20 1.09
N ALA A 230 5.80 -2.85 2.23
CA ALA A 230 6.69 -3.94 2.60
C ALA A 230 5.90 -5.22 2.88
N ARG A 231 6.42 -6.36 2.46
CA ARG A 231 5.85 -7.69 2.72
C ARG A 231 6.92 -8.58 3.30
N VAL A 232 6.63 -9.25 4.41
CA VAL A 232 7.51 -10.26 5.00
C VAL A 232 6.81 -11.62 4.96
N VAL A 233 7.38 -12.57 4.23
CA VAL A 233 7.03 -13.98 4.26
C VAL A 233 7.95 -14.68 5.26
N LEU A 234 7.38 -15.49 6.15
CA LEU A 234 8.11 -16.38 7.03
C LEU A 234 7.39 -17.73 7.08
N ASN A 235 8.08 -18.80 6.67
CA ASN A 235 7.52 -20.16 6.59
C ASN A 235 6.18 -20.21 5.84
N GLY A 236 6.09 -19.48 4.72
CA GLY A 236 4.89 -19.38 3.89
C GLY A 236 3.83 -18.38 4.39
N ALA A 237 3.89 -17.94 5.65
CA ALA A 237 2.96 -16.94 6.18
C ALA A 237 3.40 -15.53 5.82
N SER A 238 2.53 -14.75 5.18
CA SER A 238 2.83 -13.36 4.78
C SER A 238 2.25 -12.33 5.73
N THR A 239 3.03 -11.28 6.01
CA THR A 239 2.59 -10.05 6.69
C THR A 239 2.87 -8.88 5.76
N ASN A 240 1.88 -8.01 5.56
CA ASN A 240 2.03 -6.79 4.77
C ASN A 240 2.06 -5.57 5.69
N PHE A 241 2.83 -4.57 5.30
CA PHE A 241 2.94 -3.27 5.95
C PHE A 241 2.95 -2.18 4.88
N THR A 242 2.33 -1.05 5.19
CA THR A 242 2.37 0.15 4.36
C THR A 242 2.64 1.35 5.25
N GLY A 243 3.45 2.28 4.78
CA GLY A 243 3.74 3.50 5.52
C GLY A 243 4.16 4.63 4.62
N THR A 244 4.31 5.81 5.21
CA THR A 244 4.90 7.00 4.59
C THR A 244 6.01 7.47 5.50
N LEU A 245 7.20 7.69 4.96
CA LEU A 245 8.36 8.16 5.71
C LEU A 245 8.94 9.37 5.02
N SER A 246 9.26 10.39 5.81
CA SER A 246 10.12 11.52 5.42
C SER A 246 11.59 11.12 5.54
N VAL A 247 12.47 11.87 4.86
CA VAL A 247 13.92 11.63 4.88
C VAL A 247 14.45 11.49 6.32
N GLY A 248 15.29 10.48 6.53
CA GLY A 248 15.89 10.13 7.81
C GLY A 248 14.96 9.38 8.77
N GLN A 249 13.69 9.16 8.43
CA GLN A 249 12.78 8.36 9.25
C GLN A 249 12.88 6.86 8.92
N GLU A 250 12.61 6.04 9.94
CA GLU A 250 12.52 4.60 9.82
C GLU A 250 11.19 4.05 10.35
N ALA A 251 10.76 2.90 9.83
CA ALA A 251 9.63 2.14 10.31
C ALA A 251 10.03 0.68 10.55
N THR A 252 9.63 0.14 11.70
CA THR A 252 9.69 -1.31 11.96
C THR A 252 8.53 -1.99 11.25
N VAL A 253 8.84 -2.84 10.26
CA VAL A 253 7.86 -3.58 9.47
C VAL A 253 7.40 -4.84 10.18
N LYS A 254 8.35 -5.60 10.74
CA LYS A 254 8.05 -6.85 11.45
C LYS A 254 9.16 -7.21 12.42
N THR A 255 8.79 -7.65 13.61
CA THR A 255 9.66 -8.36 14.55
C THR A 255 9.20 -9.81 14.65
N PHE A 256 10.13 -10.74 14.77
CA PHE A 256 9.82 -12.16 14.95
C PHE A 256 11.01 -12.89 15.59
N THR A 257 10.76 -14.08 16.15
CA THR A 257 11.78 -14.91 16.79
C THR A 257 11.78 -16.29 16.13
N ILE A 258 12.97 -16.79 15.82
CA ILE A 258 13.21 -18.18 15.43
C ILE A 258 13.71 -18.94 16.66
N GLN A 259 13.06 -20.06 16.97
CA GLN A 259 13.43 -20.96 18.07
C GLN A 259 14.30 -22.09 17.57
#